data_AF-A0A4C1VFR9-F1
#
_entry.id   AF-A0A4C1VFR9-F1
#
_cell.length_a   1.000
_cell.length_b   1.000
_cell.length_c   1.000
_cell.angle_alpha   90.00
_cell.angle_beta   90.00
_cell.angle_gamma   90.00
#
_symmetry.space_group_name_H-M   'P 1'
#
loop_
_entity.id
_entity.type
_entity.pdbx_description
1 polymer ?
#
loop_
_entity_poly.entity_id
_entity_poly.type
_entity_poly.pdbx_seq_one_letter_code
_entity_poly.pdbx_strand_id
1 'polypeptide(L)'
;MCAADALRLTVGSRRGCRFRPWDYYVVGLVKLARLSRLIGLCQSLDIRNTPDQLNKLRGCTVIEGQLRIVLIERTNHTHFENVSFPELREITGYLVLYRVRGLRTLGDLFPNLSVIRGNQLFKDYALVIYDMESLLNLGLRSLTHILRGSVRIEHNDRLCYVDTVDWAAIAPQGTTNIVRVSIATLRNE
;
A
#
# COMPACT_ATOMS: atom_id res chain seq x y z
N MET A 1 5.93 3.62 39.57
CA MET A 1 5.43 3.36 38.20
C MET A 1 6.12 2.10 37.71
N CYS A 2 5.43 0.95 37.70
CA CYS A 2 6.02 -0.26 37.13
C CYS A 2 5.82 -0.21 35.62
N ALA A 3 6.89 0.09 34.87
CA ALA A 3 6.96 -0.28 33.47
C ALA A 3 7.08 -1.81 33.42
N ALA A 4 5.97 -2.49 33.13
CA ALA A 4 5.97 -3.94 32.95
C ALA A 4 6.00 -4.24 31.44
N ASP A 5 7.07 -4.90 31.00
CA ASP A 5 7.13 -5.53 29.69
C ASP A 5 6.03 -6.60 29.58
N ALA A 6 4.98 -6.31 28.84
CA ALA A 6 3.83 -7.20 28.61
C ALA A 6 4.14 -8.42 27.70
N LEU A 7 5.42 -8.76 27.51
CA LEU A 7 5.89 -9.73 26.51
C LEU A 7 6.34 -11.09 27.08
N ARG A 8 6.40 -11.29 28.40
CA ARG A 8 6.74 -12.59 29.00
C ARG A 8 5.60 -13.14 29.86
N LEU A 9 4.64 -13.78 29.21
CA LEU A 9 3.73 -14.71 29.88
C LEU A 9 4.41 -16.07 30.02
N THR A 10 5.35 -16.18 30.96
CA THR A 10 5.69 -17.46 31.58
C THR A 10 5.15 -17.41 33.00
N VAL A 11 4.23 -18.32 33.31
CA VAL A 11 3.61 -18.48 34.63
C VAL A 11 4.69 -18.52 35.70
N GLY A 12 4.82 -17.43 36.45
CA GLY A 12 5.86 -17.25 37.45
C GLY A 12 5.46 -16.14 38.40
N SER A 13 4.97 -16.57 39.57
CA SER A 13 4.53 -15.73 40.69
C SER A 13 5.45 -14.52 40.93
N ARG A 14 4.94 -13.31 40.63
CA ARG A 14 5.41 -12.06 41.25
C ARG A 14 4.22 -11.26 41.75
N ARG A 15 4.35 -10.84 43.00
CA ARG A 15 3.34 -10.19 43.83
C ARG A 15 2.83 -8.88 43.18
N GLY A 16 1.51 -8.74 43.12
CA GLY A 16 0.86 -7.47 43.45
C GLY A 16 0.79 -6.35 42.41
N CYS A 17 0.72 -6.63 41.10
CA CYS A 17 0.19 -5.63 40.16
C CYS A 17 -1.34 -5.78 40.10
N ARG A 18 -2.08 -4.88 40.76
CA ARG A 18 -3.53 -4.79 40.60
C ARG A 18 -3.80 -4.12 39.25
N PHE A 19 -4.15 -4.93 38.25
CA PHE A 19 -4.55 -4.47 36.92
C PHE A 19 -5.72 -3.48 37.04
N ARG A 20 -5.56 -2.29 36.45
CA ARG A 20 -6.66 -1.33 36.31
C ARG A 20 -7.61 -1.85 35.23
N PRO A 21 -8.92 -1.52 35.28
CA PRO A 21 -9.87 -1.94 34.26
C PRO A 21 -9.43 -1.61 32.82
N TRP A 22 -8.75 -0.48 32.62
CA TRP A 22 -8.16 -0.06 31.34
C TRP A 22 -7.08 -1.00 30.80
N ASP A 23 -6.34 -1.69 31.67
CA ASP A 23 -5.27 -2.60 31.25
C ASP A 23 -5.85 -3.84 30.55
N TYR A 24 -7.05 -4.29 30.93
CA TYR A 24 -7.75 -5.40 30.25
C TYR A 24 -8.20 -5.01 28.83
N TYR A 25 -8.62 -3.76 28.61
CA TYR A 25 -8.94 -3.25 27.27
C TYR A 25 -7.70 -3.23 26.37
N VAL A 26 -6.56 -2.77 26.89
CA VAL A 26 -5.29 -2.74 26.14
C VAL A 26 -4.82 -4.15 25.79
N VAL A 27 -4.88 -5.11 26.72
CA VAL A 27 -4.54 -6.52 26.45
C VAL A 27 -5.47 -7.12 25.39
N GLY A 28 -6.77 -6.81 25.44
CA GLY A 28 -7.75 -7.22 24.44
C GLY A 28 -7.42 -6.67 23.04
N LEU A 29 -7.12 -5.37 22.93
CA LEU A 29 -6.73 -4.72 21.68
C LEU A 29 -5.43 -5.30 21.10
N VAL A 30 -4.43 -5.60 21.93
CA VAL A 30 -3.19 -6.24 21.50
C VAL A 30 -3.43 -7.66 20.99
N LYS A 31 -4.31 -8.44 21.64
CA LYS A 31 -4.72 -9.77 21.15
C LYS A 31 -5.44 -9.68 19.80
N LEU A 32 -6.35 -8.72 19.63
CA LEU A 32 -7.08 -8.51 18.38
C LEU A 32 -6.17 -8.04 17.23
N ALA A 33 -5.23 -7.14 17.51
CA ALA A 33 -4.20 -6.71 16.55
C ALA A 33 -3.27 -7.87 16.15
N ARG A 34 -2.98 -8.81 17.06
CA ARG A 34 -2.23 -10.03 16.71
C ARG A 34 -3.07 -11.01 15.88
N LEU A 35 -4.37 -11.14 16.17
CA LEU A 35 -5.27 -12.02 15.43
C LEU A 35 -5.49 -11.54 13.99
N SER A 36 -5.72 -10.25 13.79
CA SER A 36 -5.84 -9.64 12.46
C SER A 36 -4.57 -9.84 11.62
N ARG A 37 -3.39 -9.69 12.23
CA ARG A 37 -2.12 -9.95 11.55
C ARG A 37 -1.87 -11.43 11.21
N LEU A 38 -2.41 -12.37 11.98
CA LEU A 38 -2.39 -13.81 11.66
C LEU A 38 -3.27 -14.16 10.46
N ILE A 39 -4.31 -13.36 10.20
CA ILE A 39 -5.24 -13.52 9.06
C ILE A 39 -4.78 -12.66 7.85
N GLY A 40 -3.69 -11.90 8.01
CA GLY A 40 -3.16 -10.99 7.00
C GLY A 40 -4.01 -9.74 6.77
N LEU A 41 -4.80 -9.33 7.77
CA LEU A 41 -5.54 -8.08 7.76
C LEU A 41 -4.67 -6.97 8.36
N CYS A 42 -4.44 -5.93 7.57
CA CYS A 42 -3.68 -4.76 7.96
C CYS A 42 -4.57 -3.52 7.91
N GLN A 43 -4.39 -2.61 8.87
CA GLN A 43 -5.08 -1.33 8.84
C GLN A 43 -4.42 -0.39 7.81
N SER A 44 -4.98 0.80 7.66
CA SER A 44 -4.44 1.83 6.77
C SER A 44 -2.96 2.12 7.04
N LEU A 45 -2.16 2.18 5.98
CA LEU A 45 -0.72 2.37 6.03
C LEU A 45 -0.29 3.65 5.30
N ASP A 46 0.59 4.39 5.95
CA ASP A 46 1.25 5.58 5.40
C ASP A 46 2.77 5.41 5.54
N ILE A 47 3.44 5.32 4.40
CA ILE A 47 4.85 4.96 4.24
C ILE A 47 5.55 6.16 3.60
N ARG A 48 6.49 6.75 4.34
CA ARG A 48 7.13 8.01 3.95
C ARG A 48 8.61 8.04 4.30
N ASN A 49 9.35 8.88 3.58
CA ASN A 49 10.76 9.22 3.80
C ASN A 49 11.76 8.09 3.55
N THR A 50 11.56 6.89 4.12
CA THR A 50 12.50 5.78 4.03
C THR A 50 11.86 4.50 3.46
N PRO A 51 12.59 3.74 2.64
CA PRO A 51 12.08 2.51 2.03
C PRO A 51 11.87 1.40 3.06
N ASP A 52 12.59 1.41 4.19
CA ASP A 52 12.45 0.41 5.25
C ASP A 52 11.04 0.32 5.83
N GLN A 53 10.28 1.41 5.76
CA GLN A 53 8.89 1.43 6.20
C GLN A 53 7.97 0.52 5.38
N LEU A 54 8.38 0.12 4.17
CA LEU A 54 7.69 -0.87 3.36
C LEU A 54 7.60 -2.23 4.07
N ASN A 55 8.53 -2.55 4.98
CA ASN A 55 8.46 -3.80 5.75
C ASN A 55 7.21 -3.93 6.61
N LYS A 56 6.47 -2.84 6.86
CA LYS A 56 5.15 -2.88 7.54
C LYS A 56 4.10 -3.64 6.72
N LEU A 57 4.30 -3.79 5.41
CA LEU A 57 3.42 -4.53 4.49
C LEU A 57 3.65 -6.05 4.52
N ARG A 58 4.72 -6.54 5.17
CA ARG A 58 4.96 -7.98 5.28
C ARG A 58 3.88 -8.66 6.11
N GLY A 59 3.33 -9.76 5.60
CA GLY A 59 2.21 -10.47 6.22
C GLY A 59 0.85 -9.86 5.89
N CYS A 60 0.76 -8.79 5.09
CA CYS A 60 -0.51 -8.15 4.75
C CYS A 60 -1.09 -8.74 3.47
N THR A 61 -2.25 -9.39 3.58
CA THR A 61 -3.06 -9.88 2.45
C THR A 61 -4.11 -8.87 2.03
N VAL A 62 -4.76 -8.25 3.02
CA VAL A 62 -5.83 -7.27 2.82
C VAL A 62 -5.54 -6.02 3.64
N ILE A 63 -5.60 -4.85 3.02
CA ILE A 63 -5.48 -3.56 3.70
C ILE A 63 -6.86 -2.94 3.85
N GLU A 64 -7.30 -2.80 5.10
CA GLU A 64 -8.51 -2.10 5.48
C GLU A 64 -8.27 -0.59 5.53
N GLY A 65 -8.69 0.09 4.47
CA GLY A 65 -8.54 1.53 4.26
C GLY A 65 -7.45 1.84 3.24
N GLN A 66 -6.64 2.86 3.48
CA GLN A 66 -5.70 3.35 2.47
C GLN A 66 -4.28 2.79 2.56
N LEU A 67 -3.60 2.74 1.41
CA LEU A 67 -2.15 2.59 1.32
C LEU A 67 -1.55 3.84 0.65
N ARG A 68 -0.72 4.57 1.38
CA ARG A 68 0.04 5.71 0.87
C ARG A 68 1.53 5.43 0.92
N ILE A 69 2.21 5.57 -0.22
CA ILE A 69 3.67 5.47 -0.33
C ILE A 69 4.14 6.78 -0.95
N VAL A 70 4.60 7.71 -0.12
CA VAL A 70 4.85 9.08 -0.56
C VAL A 70 6.16 9.66 -0.03
N LEU A 71 6.80 10.52 -0.81
CA LEU A 71 8.02 11.25 -0.42
C LEU A 71 9.19 10.34 -0.02
N ILE A 72 9.53 9.37 -0.87
CA ILE A 72 10.75 8.57 -0.72
C ILE A 72 11.71 9.02 -1.82
N GLU A 73 12.39 10.14 -1.55
CA GLU A 73 13.18 10.85 -2.56
C GLU A 73 14.68 10.52 -2.52
N ARG A 74 15.17 9.99 -1.40
CA ARG A 74 16.60 9.69 -1.18
C ARG A 74 16.91 8.21 -1.36
N THR A 75 16.43 7.64 -2.47
CA THR A 75 16.54 6.21 -2.77
C THR A 75 16.92 5.94 -4.21
N ASN A 76 17.59 4.82 -4.43
CA ASN A 76 18.00 4.32 -5.74
C ASN A 76 17.29 3.01 -6.07
N HIS A 77 17.43 2.54 -7.32
CA HIS A 77 16.85 1.28 -7.81
C HIS A 77 17.19 0.06 -6.94
N THR A 78 18.43 -0.01 -6.46
CA THR A 78 18.92 -1.09 -5.58
C THR A 78 18.14 -1.26 -4.27
N HIS A 79 17.44 -0.22 -3.80
CA HIS A 79 16.65 -0.28 -2.55
C HIS A 79 15.30 -0.98 -2.73
N PHE A 80 14.83 -1.08 -3.98
CA PHE A 80 13.58 -1.75 -4.33
C PHE A 80 13.83 -3.09 -5.05
N GLU A 81 15.06 -3.33 -5.49
CA GLU A 81 15.50 -4.64 -5.96
C GLU A 81 15.34 -5.67 -4.83
N ASN A 82 14.66 -6.79 -5.13
CA ASN A 82 14.31 -7.86 -4.19
C ASN A 82 13.31 -7.47 -3.09
N VAL A 83 12.65 -6.32 -3.19
CA VAL A 83 11.54 -5.97 -2.30
C VAL A 83 10.22 -6.26 -3.00
N SER A 84 9.47 -7.24 -2.49
CA SER A 84 8.18 -7.64 -3.03
C SER A 84 7.21 -8.00 -1.90
N PHE A 85 5.93 -7.71 -2.11
CA PHE A 85 4.83 -8.02 -1.20
C PHE A 85 3.80 -8.89 -1.92
N PRO A 86 4.11 -10.16 -2.19
CA PRO A 86 3.25 -11.05 -2.97
C PRO A 86 1.98 -11.48 -2.23
N GLU A 87 1.93 -11.30 -0.91
CA GLU A 87 0.76 -11.64 -0.10
C GLU A 87 -0.38 -10.64 -0.32
N LEU A 88 -0.05 -9.38 -0.64
CA LEU A 88 -1.04 -8.31 -0.79
C LEU A 88 -1.91 -8.55 -2.02
N ARG A 89 -3.21 -8.70 -1.78
CA ARG A 89 -4.22 -8.99 -2.82
C ARG A 89 -5.28 -7.91 -2.93
N GLU A 90 -5.62 -7.27 -1.82
CA GLU A 90 -6.77 -6.37 -1.78
C GLU A 90 -6.49 -5.11 -0.94
N ILE A 91 -6.95 -3.97 -1.45
CA ILE A 91 -6.97 -2.70 -0.73
C ILE A 91 -8.42 -2.20 -0.72
N THR A 92 -9.01 -2.00 0.46
CA THR A 92 -10.42 -1.62 0.54
C THR A 92 -10.66 -0.13 0.33
N GLY A 93 -9.68 0.74 0.60
CA GLY A 93 -9.73 2.17 0.35
C GLY A 93 -9.13 2.54 -1.00
N TYR A 94 -8.02 3.29 -0.96
CA TYR A 94 -7.31 3.77 -2.14
C TYR A 94 -5.80 3.53 -2.03
N LEU A 95 -5.12 3.54 -3.18
CA LEU A 95 -3.67 3.46 -3.29
C LEU A 95 -3.12 4.78 -3.86
N VAL A 96 -2.17 5.40 -3.15
CA VAL A 96 -1.46 6.60 -3.63
C VAL A 96 0.04 6.34 -3.61
N LEU A 97 0.68 6.57 -4.75
CA LEU A 97 2.12 6.67 -4.90
C LEU A 97 2.49 8.08 -5.36
N TYR A 98 3.36 8.75 -4.61
CA TYR A 98 3.77 10.13 -4.90
C TYR A 98 5.25 10.36 -4.59
N ARG A 99 6.03 10.79 -5.58
CA ARG A 99 7.47 11.11 -5.40
C ARG A 99 8.25 9.97 -4.72
N VAL A 100 8.21 8.80 -5.33
CA VAL A 100 9.03 7.66 -4.92
C VAL A 100 10.10 7.45 -5.98
N ARG A 101 11.35 7.78 -5.63
CA ARG A 101 12.51 7.64 -6.53
C ARG A 101 13.10 6.24 -6.43
N GLY A 102 13.62 5.73 -7.53
CA GLY A 102 14.25 4.41 -7.61
C GLY A 102 13.28 3.25 -7.89
N LEU A 103 11.98 3.41 -7.64
CA LEU A 103 10.99 2.36 -7.95
C LEU A 103 10.71 2.32 -9.47
N ARG A 104 11.07 1.19 -10.12
CA ARG A 104 10.95 1.02 -11.59
C ARG A 104 9.66 0.33 -12.04
N THR A 105 9.18 -0.66 -11.29
CA THR A 105 8.00 -1.45 -11.65
C THR A 105 7.12 -1.63 -10.42
N LEU A 106 5.81 -1.33 -10.52
CA LEU A 106 4.88 -1.60 -9.40
C LEU A 106 4.48 -3.08 -9.32
N GLY A 107 4.44 -3.77 -10.45
CA GLY A 107 4.17 -5.21 -10.53
C GLY A 107 5.15 -6.07 -9.74
N ASP A 108 6.43 -5.71 -9.71
CA ASP A 108 7.43 -6.43 -8.92
C ASP A 108 7.18 -6.25 -7.42
N LEU A 109 6.68 -5.07 -7.03
CA LEU A 109 6.35 -4.73 -5.65
C LEU A 109 5.04 -5.37 -5.19
N PHE A 110 4.01 -5.36 -6.04
CA PHE A 110 2.65 -5.86 -5.78
C PHE A 110 2.17 -6.80 -6.89
N PRO A 111 2.74 -8.02 -7.00
CA PRO A 111 2.46 -8.91 -8.12
C PRO A 111 1.03 -9.46 -8.12
N ASN A 112 0.43 -9.63 -6.95
CA ASN A 112 -0.87 -10.27 -6.77
C ASN A 112 -1.98 -9.31 -6.35
N LEU A 113 -1.74 -8.00 -6.37
CA LEU A 113 -2.78 -7.01 -6.07
C LEU A 113 -3.86 -7.07 -7.17
N SER A 114 -5.06 -7.50 -6.78
CA SER A 114 -6.14 -7.78 -7.73
C SER A 114 -7.31 -6.82 -7.63
N VAL A 115 -7.61 -6.32 -6.44
CA VAL A 115 -8.81 -5.52 -6.21
C VAL A 115 -8.52 -4.28 -5.37
N ILE A 116 -9.03 -3.14 -5.85
CA ILE A 116 -9.15 -1.91 -5.06
C ILE A 116 -10.63 -1.58 -4.92
N ARG A 117 -11.18 -1.61 -3.69
CA ARG A 117 -12.63 -1.43 -3.51
C ARG A 117 -13.08 0.02 -3.59
N GLY A 118 -12.26 0.99 -3.20
CA GLY A 118 -12.66 2.40 -3.22
C GLY A 118 -13.73 2.77 -2.19
N ASN A 119 -13.78 2.08 -1.05
CA ASN A 119 -14.65 2.46 0.07
C ASN A 119 -14.31 3.88 0.57
N GLN A 120 -13.02 4.23 0.48
CA GLN A 120 -12.47 5.55 0.69
C GLN A 120 -11.76 5.99 -0.59
N LEU A 121 -11.81 7.29 -0.90
CA LEU A 121 -11.21 7.86 -2.11
C LEU A 121 -10.27 9.02 -1.74
N PHE A 122 -9.22 9.21 -2.55
CA PHE A 122 -8.37 10.39 -2.48
C PHE A 122 -8.79 11.38 -3.57
N LYS A 123 -9.55 12.43 -3.22
CA LYS A 123 -10.09 13.41 -4.17
C LYS A 123 -10.82 12.73 -5.34
N ASP A 124 -11.68 11.76 -5.03
CA ASP A 124 -12.45 10.93 -5.97
C ASP A 124 -11.66 9.86 -6.75
N TYR A 125 -10.36 9.72 -6.48
CA TYR A 125 -9.52 8.68 -7.07
C TYR A 125 -9.30 7.50 -6.13
N ALA A 126 -9.33 6.29 -6.68
CA ALA A 126 -9.00 5.06 -5.97
C ALA A 126 -7.55 4.61 -6.20
N LEU A 127 -6.98 4.98 -7.34
CA LEU A 127 -5.58 4.75 -7.68
C LEU A 127 -4.95 6.06 -8.15
N VAL A 128 -3.88 6.48 -7.48
CA VAL A 128 -3.12 7.68 -7.83
C VAL A 128 -1.65 7.34 -7.96
N ILE A 129 -1.07 7.64 -9.12
CA ILE A 129 0.36 7.45 -9.41
C ILE A 129 0.86 8.75 -10.01
N TYR A 130 1.58 9.52 -9.19
CA TYR A 130 1.89 10.90 -9.51
C TYR A 130 3.35 11.23 -9.23
N ASP A 131 4.02 11.89 -10.19
CA ASP A 131 5.41 12.37 -10.03
C ASP A 131 6.38 11.23 -9.67
N MET A 132 6.27 10.11 -10.37
CA MET A 132 7.13 8.93 -10.20
C MET A 132 8.26 8.96 -11.24
N GLU A 133 9.28 9.76 -10.97
CA GLU A 133 10.39 10.01 -11.90
C GLU A 133 11.08 8.75 -12.42
N SER A 134 11.21 7.69 -11.61
CA SER A 134 11.92 6.44 -11.98
C SER A 134 11.03 5.31 -12.48
N LEU A 135 9.72 5.51 -12.50
CA LEU A 135 8.77 4.46 -12.83
C LEU A 135 8.75 4.23 -14.33
N LEU A 136 9.08 3.00 -14.73
CA LEU A 136 9.11 2.57 -16.12
C LEU A 136 7.79 1.90 -16.52
N ASN A 137 7.27 1.02 -15.68
CA ASN A 137 6.07 0.24 -15.98
C ASN A 137 5.18 0.12 -14.74
N LEU A 138 3.85 0.14 -14.92
CA LEU A 138 2.95 -0.23 -13.83
C LEU A 138 3.06 -1.72 -13.51
N GLY A 139 2.92 -2.59 -14.52
CA GLY A 139 3.10 -4.03 -14.34
C GLY A 139 2.10 -4.70 -13.39
N LEU A 140 0.99 -4.04 -13.04
CA LEU A 140 -0.07 -4.58 -12.18
C LEU A 140 -0.95 -5.59 -12.93
N ARG A 141 -0.35 -6.73 -13.31
CA ARG A 141 -0.98 -7.75 -14.18
C ARG A 141 -2.19 -8.42 -13.54
N SER A 142 -2.20 -8.50 -12.21
CA SER A 142 -3.27 -9.13 -11.44
C SER A 142 -4.43 -8.18 -11.14
N LEU A 143 -4.27 -6.86 -11.38
CA LEU A 143 -5.29 -5.88 -11.06
C LEU A 143 -6.45 -6.03 -12.03
N THR A 144 -7.53 -6.64 -11.55
CA THR A 144 -8.72 -6.89 -12.36
C THR A 144 -9.74 -5.78 -12.17
N HIS A 145 -10.00 -5.34 -10.93
CA HIS A 145 -11.19 -4.54 -10.63
C HIS A 145 -10.89 -3.37 -9.68
N ILE A 146 -11.39 -2.19 -10.06
CA ILE A 146 -11.55 -1.02 -9.20
C ILE A 146 -13.06 -0.79 -9.06
N LEU A 147 -13.61 -1.07 -7.87
CA LEU A 147 -15.09 -1.07 -7.70
C LEU A 147 -15.69 0.34 -7.62
N ARG A 148 -14.93 1.31 -7.10
CA ARG A 148 -15.37 2.70 -6.93
C ARG A 148 -14.18 3.64 -7.03
N GLY A 149 -14.39 4.80 -7.65
CA GLY A 149 -13.39 5.85 -7.81
C GLY A 149 -12.66 5.80 -9.15
N SER A 150 -12.05 6.92 -9.51
CA SER A 150 -11.33 7.09 -10.78
C SER A 150 -9.85 6.73 -10.63
N VAL A 151 -9.15 6.59 -11.75
CA VAL A 151 -7.69 6.42 -11.81
C VAL A 151 -7.02 7.73 -12.22
N ARG A 152 -5.94 8.11 -11.53
CA ARG A 152 -5.10 9.26 -11.88
C ARG A 152 -3.64 8.85 -12.01
N ILE A 153 -3.11 8.94 -13.22
CA ILE A 153 -1.72 8.66 -13.55
C ILE A 153 -1.19 9.85 -14.33
N GLU A 154 -0.25 10.60 -13.75
CA GLU A 154 0.23 11.86 -14.31
C GLU A 154 1.66 12.18 -13.86
N HIS A 155 2.40 12.95 -14.66
CA HIS A 155 3.79 13.34 -14.37
C HIS A 155 4.73 12.15 -14.13
N ASN A 156 4.58 11.07 -14.91
CA ASN A 156 5.46 9.91 -14.88
C ASN A 156 6.22 9.83 -16.21
N ASP A 157 7.28 10.64 -16.36
CA ASP A 157 7.91 10.90 -17.66
C ASP A 157 8.52 9.68 -18.35
N ARG A 158 8.90 8.65 -17.57
CA ARG A 158 9.49 7.41 -18.08
C ARG A 158 8.50 6.24 -18.15
N LEU A 159 7.23 6.49 -17.84
CA LEU A 159 6.21 5.44 -17.79
C LEU A 159 5.80 5.01 -19.20
N CYS A 160 5.85 3.71 -19.46
CA CYS A 160 5.44 3.04 -20.70
C CYS A 160 4.26 2.10 -20.46
N TYR A 161 3.60 1.69 -21.56
CA TYR A 161 2.52 0.69 -21.63
C TYR A 161 1.23 1.01 -20.87
N VAL A 162 1.08 2.22 -20.34
CA VAL A 162 -0.12 2.61 -19.59
C VAL A 162 -1.33 2.81 -20.50
N ASP A 163 -1.07 3.09 -21.77
CA ASP A 163 -1.99 3.22 -22.90
C ASP A 163 -2.54 1.88 -23.38
N THR A 164 -1.77 0.80 -23.26
CA THR A 164 -2.22 -0.56 -23.60
C THR A 164 -3.25 -1.14 -22.62
N VAL A 165 -3.45 -0.48 -21.48
CA VAL A 165 -4.38 -0.92 -20.44
C VAL A 165 -5.75 -0.28 -20.66
N ASP A 166 -6.78 -1.12 -20.80
CA ASP A 166 -8.17 -0.64 -20.85
C ASP A 166 -8.67 -0.28 -19.45
N TRP A 167 -8.45 0.98 -19.06
CA TRP A 167 -8.91 1.52 -17.78
C TRP A 167 -10.44 1.59 -17.67
N ALA A 168 -11.17 1.61 -18.79
CA ALA A 168 -12.64 1.60 -18.78
C ALA A 168 -13.21 0.21 -18.44
N ALA A 169 -12.45 -0.86 -18.70
CA ALA A 169 -12.78 -2.21 -18.26
C ALA A 169 -12.46 -2.47 -16.78
N ILE A 170 -11.46 -1.79 -16.23
CA ILE A 170 -10.99 -2.00 -14.85
C ILE A 170 -11.71 -1.08 -13.84
N ALA A 171 -11.94 0.18 -14.21
CA ALA A 171 -12.60 1.17 -13.37
C ALA A 171 -14.09 1.34 -13.73
N PRO A 172 -14.92 1.88 -12.82
CA PRO A 172 -16.36 1.98 -13.04
C PRO A 172 -16.69 2.89 -14.23
N GLN A 173 -17.70 2.50 -15.01
CA GLN A 173 -18.20 3.34 -16.10
C GLN A 173 -18.74 4.68 -15.57
N GLY A 174 -18.41 5.78 -16.25
CA GLY A 174 -18.79 7.14 -15.84
C GLY A 174 -17.77 7.86 -14.96
N THR A 175 -16.61 7.27 -14.71
CA THR A 175 -15.49 7.93 -14.01
C THR A 175 -14.57 8.69 -14.97
N THR A 176 -14.05 9.84 -14.53
CA THR A 176 -13.08 10.62 -15.32
C THR A 176 -11.67 10.15 -15.01
N ASN A 177 -11.21 9.11 -15.71
CA ASN A 177 -9.83 8.64 -15.59
C ASN A 177 -8.88 9.66 -16.22
N ILE A 178 -7.88 10.10 -15.46
CA ILE A 178 -6.82 11.00 -15.94
C ILE A 178 -5.57 10.15 -16.10
N VAL A 179 -5.28 9.72 -17.34
CA VAL A 179 -4.04 9.00 -17.67
C VAL A 179 -3.29 9.85 -18.67
N ARG A 180 -2.23 10.52 -18.21
CA ARG A 180 -1.38 11.39 -19.03
C ARG A 180 0.02 10.83 -19.07
N VAL A 181 0.48 10.53 -20.29
CA VAL A 181 1.83 10.09 -20.60
C VAL A 181 2.57 11.24 -21.25
N SER A 182 3.85 11.42 -20.92
CA SER A 182 4.69 12.43 -21.57
C SER A 182 4.92 12.06 -23.03
N ILE A 183 4.87 13.05 -23.94
CA ILE A 183 5.02 12.84 -25.40
C ILE A 183 6.37 12.20 -25.78
N ALA A 184 7.38 12.28 -24.90
CA ALA A 184 8.68 11.65 -25.13
C ALA A 184 8.63 10.11 -25.22
N THR A 185 7.68 9.45 -24.55
CA THR A 185 7.54 7.98 -24.60
C THR A 185 6.75 7.48 -25.82
N LEU A 186 6.02 8.36 -26.53
CA LEU A 186 5.31 8.03 -27.78
C LEU A 186 6.22 8.02 -29.03
N ARG A 187 7.53 8.32 -28.90
CA ARG A 187 8.49 8.35 -30.01
C ARG A 187 9.46 7.16 -30.04
N ASN A 188 9.26 6.15 -29.21
CA ASN A 188 10.08 4.93 -29.20
C ASN A 188 9.36 3.75 -29.89
N GLU A 189 8.78 4.00 -31.07
CA GLU A 189 8.51 2.97 -32.08
C GLU A 189 9.54 3.07 -33.21
#